data_AF-A0A1V5FPL4-F1
#
_entry.id   AF-A0A1V5FPL4-F1
#
_cell.length_a   1.000
_cell.length_b   1.000
_cell.length_c   1.000
_cell.angle_alpha   90.00
_cell.angle_beta   90.00
_cell.angle_gamma   90.00
#
_symmetry.space_group_name_H-M   'P 1'
#
loop_
_entity.id
_entity.type
_entity.pdbx_description
1 polymer ?
#
loop_
_entity_poly.entity_id
_entity_poly.type
_entity_poly.pdbx_seq_one_letter_code
_entity_poly.pdbx_strand_id
1 'polypeptide(L)'
;MTRPARRRRFEHLPPFPGLETIIRVYHLPPPAIQYLTALTEAADGVGLVRTLDEERGIVECWIMPDFEHEFDQILAATAAQWPLQPLDDTRE
;
A
#
# COMPACT_ATOMS: atom_id res chain seq x y z
N MET A 1 17.55 -17.67 -38.38
CA MET A 1 18.06 -16.82 -37.28
C MET A 1 17.32 -17.21 -36.01
N THR A 2 17.99 -17.88 -35.07
CA THR A 2 17.39 -18.40 -33.84
C THR A 2 17.49 -17.35 -32.74
N ARG A 3 16.34 -16.94 -32.19
CA ARG A 3 16.24 -15.94 -31.11
C ARG A 3 16.89 -16.54 -29.84
N PRO A 4 17.85 -15.86 -29.17
CA PRO A 4 18.50 -16.44 -28.00
C PRO A 4 17.49 -16.67 -26.88
N ALA A 5 17.62 -17.82 -26.20
CA ALA A 5 16.75 -18.19 -25.08
C ALA A 5 16.80 -17.09 -24.00
N ARG A 6 15.64 -16.50 -23.70
CA ARG A 6 15.48 -15.58 -22.56
C ARG A 6 15.86 -16.35 -21.29
N ARG A 7 17.03 -16.06 -20.71
CA ARG A 7 17.32 -16.43 -19.32
C ARG A 7 16.14 -15.94 -18.47
N ARG A 8 15.46 -16.84 -17.73
CA ARG A 8 14.38 -16.42 -16.83
C ARG A 8 15.05 -15.70 -15.67
N ARG A 9 15.00 -14.37 -15.70
CA ARG A 9 15.66 -13.44 -14.77
C ARG A 9 15.33 -13.67 -13.29
N PHE A 10 14.34 -14.52 -13.00
CA PHE A 10 13.74 -14.73 -11.69
C PHE A 10 13.78 -16.21 -11.24
N GLU A 11 14.59 -17.06 -11.87
CA GLU A 11 14.73 -18.49 -11.54
C GLU A 11 15.20 -18.77 -10.09
N HIS A 12 15.85 -17.80 -9.44
CA HIS A 12 16.42 -17.94 -8.10
C HIS A 12 15.67 -17.12 -7.03
N LEU A 13 14.53 -16.52 -7.36
CA LEU A 13 13.73 -15.87 -6.33
C LEU A 13 13.18 -16.94 -5.37
N PRO A 14 13.12 -16.65 -4.06
CA PRO A 14 12.42 -17.52 -3.14
C PRO A 14 10.97 -17.71 -3.63
N PRO A 15 10.38 -18.90 -3.41
CA PRO A 15 8.98 -19.12 -3.74
C PRO A 15 8.12 -18.07 -3.02
N PHE A 16 7.19 -17.47 -3.75
CA PHE A 16 6.21 -16.56 -3.16
C PHE A 16 5.43 -17.33 -2.08
N PRO A 17 5.37 -16.82 -0.83
CA PRO A 17 4.77 -17.56 0.29
C PRO A 17 3.25 -17.73 0.18
N GLY A 18 2.61 -17.13 -0.83
CA GLY A 18 1.16 -17.25 -1.06
C GLY A 18 0.32 -16.34 -0.17
N LEU A 19 0.94 -15.43 0.60
CA LEU A 19 0.22 -14.51 1.46
C LEU A 19 -0.44 -13.41 0.61
N GLU A 20 -1.73 -13.18 0.85
CA GLU A 20 -2.48 -12.15 0.14
C GLU A 20 -2.17 -10.75 0.70
N THR A 21 -2.12 -9.78 -0.19
CA THR A 21 -2.02 -8.36 0.18
C THR A 21 -3.29 -7.94 0.91
N ILE A 22 -3.13 -7.27 2.06
CA ILE A 22 -4.26 -6.72 2.81
C ILE A 22 -4.62 -5.38 2.18
N ILE A 23 -5.89 -5.21 1.82
CA ILE A 23 -6.39 -3.98 1.21
C ILE A 23 -7.28 -3.26 2.22
N ARG A 24 -7.00 -1.99 2.47
CA ARG A 24 -7.83 -1.13 3.33
C ARG A 24 -8.08 0.21 2.64
N VAL A 25 -9.30 0.74 2.76
CA VAL A 25 -9.68 2.02 2.16
C VAL A 25 -9.87 3.06 3.26
N TYR A 26 -9.39 4.27 3.02
CA TYR A 26 -9.48 5.38 3.97
C TYR A 26 -9.96 6.66 3.30
N HIS A 27 -10.69 7.45 4.07
CA HIS A 27 -10.95 8.85 3.80
C HIS A 27 -10.00 9.72 4.63
N LEU A 28 -9.29 10.64 3.97
CA LEU A 28 -8.39 11.63 4.57
C LEU A 28 -8.30 12.87 3.67
N PRO A 29 -8.05 14.07 4.24
CA PRO A 29 -8.02 15.29 3.44
C PRO A 29 -6.85 15.27 2.44
N PRO A 30 -6.95 15.94 1.27
CA PRO A 30 -5.95 15.84 0.20
C PRO A 30 -4.49 16.09 0.64
N PRO A 31 -4.17 17.07 1.51
CA PRO A 31 -2.79 17.24 2.00
C PRO A 31 -2.25 16.03 2.79
N ALA A 32 -3.13 15.31 3.46
CA ALA A 32 -2.77 14.12 4.24
C ALA A 32 -2.47 12.91 3.34
N ILE A 33 -2.99 12.87 2.10
CA ILE A 33 -2.66 11.82 1.12
C ILE A 33 -1.16 11.85 0.84
N GLN A 34 -0.61 13.03 0.52
CA GLN A 34 0.83 13.16 0.25
C GLN A 34 1.67 12.80 1.49
N TYR A 35 1.19 13.15 2.68
CA TYR A 35 1.86 12.81 3.94
C TYR A 35 1.91 11.29 4.17
N LEU A 36 0.76 10.62 4.04
CA LEU A 36 0.64 9.17 4.20
C LEU A 36 1.47 8.42 3.14
N THR A 37 1.44 8.87 1.88
CA THR A 37 2.27 8.31 0.81
C THR A 37 3.75 8.45 1.14
N ALA A 38 4.20 9.64 1.56
CA ALA A 38 5.61 9.87 1.91
C ALA A 38 6.09 8.99 3.08
N LEU A 39 5.27 8.82 4.11
CA LEU A 39 5.61 7.92 5.22
C LEU A 39 5.67 6.46 4.77
N THR A 40 4.74 6.03 3.93
CA THR A 40 4.68 4.66 3.40
C THR A 40 5.87 4.37 2.48
N GLU A 41 6.23 5.30 1.59
CA GLU A 41 7.39 5.17 0.71
C GLU A 41 8.73 5.20 1.48
N ALA A 42 8.79 5.94 2.59
CA ALA A 42 9.95 5.92 3.47
C ALA A 42 10.08 4.62 4.28
N ALA A 43 8.98 3.87 4.42
CA ALA A 43 8.93 2.57 5.08
C ALA A 43 9.08 1.45 4.04
N ASP A 44 10.34 1.16 3.69
CA ASP A 44 10.71 0.18 2.66
C ASP A 44 9.94 -1.15 2.80
N GLY A 45 9.14 -1.46 1.77
CA GLY A 45 8.46 -2.76 1.65
C GLY A 45 7.22 -2.95 2.53
N VAL A 46 6.77 -1.93 3.28
CA VAL A 46 5.62 -2.03 4.19
C VAL A 46 4.28 -2.01 3.42
N GLY A 47 4.19 -1.21 2.37
CA GLY A 47 2.97 -1.16 1.55
C GLY A 47 3.02 -0.12 0.43
N LEU A 48 1.85 0.17 -0.13
CA LEU A 48 1.63 1.17 -1.16
C LEU A 48 0.32 1.93 -0.86
N VAL A 49 0.33 3.24 -1.12
CA VAL A 49 -0.88 4.09 -1.05
C VAL A 49 -1.27 4.47 -2.47
N ARG A 50 -2.53 4.21 -2.83
CA ARG A 50 -3.12 4.57 -4.13
C ARG A 50 -4.28 5.51 -3.92
N THR A 51 -4.23 6.68 -4.52
CA THR A 51 -5.37 7.60 -4.53
C THR A 51 -6.48 7.06 -5.45
N LEU A 52 -7.67 6.83 -4.90
CA LEU A 52 -8.85 6.44 -5.68
C LEU A 52 -9.64 7.66 -6.16
N ASP A 53 -9.79 8.66 -5.29
CA ASP A 53 -10.50 9.91 -5.58
C ASP A 53 -9.84 11.05 -4.78
N GLU A 54 -9.10 11.92 -5.45
CA GLU A 54 -8.39 13.02 -4.79
C GLU A 54 -9.35 14.11 -4.29
N GLU A 55 -10.41 14.42 -5.07
CA GLU A 55 -11.37 15.45 -4.70
C GLU A 55 -12.14 15.08 -3.44
N ARG A 56 -12.46 13.79 -3.29
CA ARG A 56 -13.15 13.24 -2.12
C ARG A 56 -12.19 12.73 -1.04
N GLY A 57 -10.88 12.78 -1.24
CA GLY A 57 -9.92 12.35 -0.24
C GLY A 57 -9.93 10.83 0.03
N ILE A 58 -10.18 10.00 -0.97
CA ILE A 58 -10.27 8.54 -0.84
C ILE A 58 -8.98 7.89 -1.32
N VAL A 59 -8.37 7.08 -0.45
CA VAL A 59 -7.18 6.30 -0.77
C VAL A 59 -7.37 4.83 -0.44
N GLU A 60 -6.67 4.00 -1.18
CA GLU A 60 -6.58 2.56 -0.99
C GLU A 60 -5.14 2.21 -0.59
N CYS A 61 -4.98 1.52 0.52
CA CYS A 61 -3.71 1.09 1.06
C CYS A 61 -3.54 -0.41 0.80
N TRP A 62 -2.47 -0.77 0.11
CA TRP A 62 -2.06 -2.15 -0.14
C TRP A 62 -0.94 -2.48 0.84
N ILE A 63 -1.25 -3.32 1.80
CA ILE A 63 -0.39 -3.60 2.95
C ILE A 63 0.23 -4.97 2.77
N MET A 64 1.56 -5.04 2.92
CA MET A 64 2.23 -6.33 2.92
C MET A 64 1.85 -7.09 4.19
N PRO A 65 1.43 -8.36 4.09
CA PRO A 65 0.81 -9.08 5.21
C PRO A 65 1.74 -9.23 6.43
N ASP A 66 3.05 -9.32 6.21
CA ASP A 66 4.04 -9.39 7.29
C ASP A 66 4.29 -8.04 7.99
N PHE A 67 3.73 -6.95 7.46
CA PHE A 67 3.99 -5.56 7.89
C PHE A 67 2.71 -4.82 8.30
N GLU A 68 1.63 -5.55 8.61
CA GLU A 68 0.35 -4.94 9.01
C GLU A 68 0.52 -4.05 10.26
N HIS A 69 1.32 -4.48 11.22
CA HIS A 69 1.56 -3.72 12.45
C HIS A 69 2.36 -2.43 12.20
N GLU A 70 3.40 -2.50 11.37
CA GLU A 70 4.21 -1.36 10.93
C GLU A 70 3.34 -0.36 10.15
N PHE A 71 2.44 -0.86 9.30
CA PHE A 71 1.49 -0.02 8.59
C PHE A 71 0.50 0.67 9.55
N ASP A 72 0.03 -0.02 10.59
CA ASP A 72 -0.82 0.58 11.62
C ASP A 72 -0.12 1.74 12.36
N GLN A 73 1.20 1.65 12.57
CA GLN A 73 1.98 2.75 13.15
C GLN A 73 2.04 3.98 12.22
N ILE A 74 2.16 3.76 10.91
CA ILE A 74 2.11 4.84 9.91
C ILE A 74 0.73 5.51 9.90
N LEU A 75 -0.34 4.71 9.96
CA LEU A 75 -1.72 5.21 10.05
C LEU A 75 -1.92 6.01 11.34
N ALA A 76 -1.42 5.54 12.47
CA ALA A 76 -1.48 6.26 13.75
C ALA A 76 -0.72 7.59 13.71
N ALA A 77 0.47 7.62 13.12
CA ALA A 77 1.25 8.85 12.95
C ALA A 77 0.55 9.88 12.05
N THR A 78 -0.15 9.40 11.00
CA THR A 78 -0.97 10.21 10.12
C THR A 78 -2.21 10.74 10.85
N ALA A 79 -2.91 9.87 11.60
CA ALA A 79 -4.10 10.21 12.38
C ALA A 79 -3.82 11.22 13.51
N ALA A 80 -2.58 11.27 14.01
CA ALA A 80 -2.15 12.26 15.00
C ALA A 80 -2.10 13.70 14.43
N GLN A 81 -2.02 13.85 13.11
CA GLN A 81 -1.92 15.16 12.43
C GLN A 81 -3.14 15.49 11.60
N TRP A 82 -3.86 14.48 11.12
CA TRP A 82 -4.95 14.62 10.15
C TRP A 82 -6.12 13.70 10.50
N PRO A 83 -7.37 14.12 10.24
CA PRO A 83 -8.50 13.21 10.36
C PRO A 83 -8.37 12.08 9.32
N LEU A 84 -8.38 10.85 9.81
CA LEU A 84 -8.29 9.63 9.02
C LEU A 84 -9.43 8.72 9.43
N GLN A 85 -10.25 8.30 8.46
CA GLN A 85 -11.41 7.45 8.71
C GLN A 85 -11.33 6.21 7.82
N PRO A 86 -11.39 4.99 8.38
CA PRO A 86 -11.55 3.80 7.56
C PRO A 86 -12.90 3.87 6.83
N LEU A 87 -12.89 3.44 5.59
CA LEU A 87 -14.11 3.19 4.82
C LEU A 87 -14.30 1.68 4.76
N ASP A 88 -15.50 1.22 5.11
CA ASP A 88 -15.86 -0.18 4.94
C ASP A 88 -15.75 -0.54 3.46
N ASP A 89 -15.06 -1.63 3.16
CA ASP A 89 -14.86 -2.14 1.81
C ASP A 89 -16.18 -2.75 1.31
N THR A 90 -17.15 -1.91 0.90
CA THR A 90 -18.28 -2.38 0.08
C THR A 90 -17.79 -2.56 -1.35
N ARG A 91 -16.99 -3.61 -1.56
CA ARG A 91 -16.87 -4.26 -2.86
C ARG A 91 -17.96 -5.33 -2.93
N GLU A 92 -19.15 -4.93 -3.38
CA GLU A 92 -20.12 -5.86 -3.98
C GLU A 92 -19.61 -6.40 -5.32
#